data_AF-A0A438CRW8-F1
#
_entry.id   AF-A0A438CRW8-F1
#
_cell.length_a   1.000
_cell.length_b   1.000
_cell.length_c   1.000
_cell.angle_alpha   90.00
_cell.angle_beta   90.00
_cell.angle_gamma   90.00
#
_symmetry.space_group_name_H-M   'P 1'
#
loop_
_entity.id
_entity.type
_entity.pdbx_description
1 polymer ?
#
loop_
_entity_poly.entity_id
_entity_poly.type
_entity_poly.pdbx_seq_one_letter_code
_entity_poly.pdbx_strand_id
1 'polypeptide(L)'
;MLSFLDAFSGYHQILMAPTDEEKTTFITPHGLYCYKVMPFGLKNISATYQRLMMKIFKPLVGRTVEYDMKLNPSKCAFGVSAGKFMGFMVSQRGIEVSPDQVKAIMETPPPRSKKELQRLMGKLVALGRFIAYFTNELRPFFLAIRKVGTNGWTDSCQSAFKKLNTTSRNHPF
;
A
#
# COMPACT_ATOMS: atom_id res chain seq x y z
N MET A 1 -15.12 18.51 -4.81
CA MET A 1 -15.83 17.22 -4.58
C MET A 1 -14.96 16.10 -5.15
N LEU A 2 -14.79 14.97 -4.43
CA LEU A 2 -13.91 13.87 -4.83
C LEU A 2 -14.71 12.62 -5.21
N SER A 3 -14.15 11.82 -6.12
CA SER A 3 -14.66 10.49 -6.48
C SER A 3 -13.52 9.47 -6.41
N PHE A 4 -13.76 8.35 -5.74
CA PHE A 4 -12.83 7.24 -5.58
C PHE A 4 -13.39 6.03 -6.33
N LEU A 5 -12.63 5.50 -7.27
CA LEU A 5 -13.07 4.43 -8.16
C LEU A 5 -12.24 3.17 -7.91
N ASP A 6 -12.92 2.02 -7.86
CA ASP A 6 -12.30 0.71 -7.76
C ASP A 6 -12.72 -0.12 -8.97
N ALA A 7 -11.75 -0.70 -9.68
CA ALA A 7 -12.03 -1.58 -10.81
C ALA A 7 -12.40 -2.98 -10.33
N PHE A 8 -13.52 -3.51 -10.80
CA PHE A 8 -13.99 -4.84 -10.42
C PHE A 8 -13.03 -5.93 -10.93
N SER A 9 -12.25 -6.55 -10.04
CA SER A 9 -11.24 -7.54 -10.45
C SER A 9 -10.32 -7.00 -11.55
N GLY A 10 -9.80 -5.77 -11.41
CA GLY A 10 -9.15 -5.01 -12.48
C GLY A 10 -8.11 -5.79 -13.31
N TYR A 11 -7.32 -6.69 -12.71
CA TYR A 11 -6.37 -7.51 -13.46
C TYR A 11 -7.04 -8.50 -14.44
N HIS A 12 -8.16 -9.10 -14.04
CA HIS A 12 -8.93 -10.03 -14.89
C HIS A 12 -9.66 -9.33 -16.03
N GLN A 13 -9.63 -7.99 -16.08
CA GLN A 13 -10.13 -7.21 -17.21
C GLN A 13 -9.04 -6.97 -18.27
N ILE A 14 -7.78 -7.31 -17.99
CA ILE A 14 -6.66 -7.15 -18.92
C ILE A 14 -6.40 -8.47 -19.63
N LEU A 15 -6.49 -8.47 -20.95
CA LEU A 15 -6.15 -9.64 -21.77
C LEU A 15 -4.67 -10.00 -21.64
N MET A 16 -4.39 -11.29 -21.57
CA MET A 16 -3.04 -11.80 -21.71
C MET A 16 -2.57 -11.65 -23.16
N ALA A 17 -1.28 -11.38 -23.35
CA ALA A 17 -0.70 -11.47 -24.67
C ALA A 17 -0.82 -12.93 -25.16
N PRO A 18 -1.33 -13.20 -26.38
CA PRO A 18 -1.56 -14.57 -26.84
C PRO A 18 -0.33 -15.48 -26.73
N THR A 19 0.87 -14.91 -26.98
CA THR A 19 2.16 -15.62 -26.88
C THR A 19 2.58 -15.98 -25.44
N ASP A 20 1.93 -15.39 -24.44
CA ASP A 20 2.23 -15.59 -23.02
C ASP A 20 1.15 -16.39 -22.29
N GLU A 21 -0.01 -16.66 -22.92
CA GLU A 21 -1.11 -17.41 -22.31
C GLU A 21 -0.66 -18.81 -21.86
N GLU A 22 0.04 -19.55 -22.71
CA GLU A 22 0.54 -20.90 -22.39
C GLU A 22 1.49 -20.92 -21.19
N LYS A 23 2.20 -19.82 -20.91
CA LYS A 23 3.08 -19.68 -19.74
C LYS A 23 2.31 -19.56 -18.43
N THR A 24 1.01 -19.31 -18.51
CA THR A 24 0.09 -19.24 -17.36
C THR A 24 -0.69 -20.55 -17.15
N THR A 25 -0.27 -21.63 -17.81
CA THR A 25 -0.94 -22.92 -17.71
C THR A 25 -0.90 -23.47 -16.28
N PHE A 26 -2.03 -24.01 -15.83
CA PHE A 26 -2.16 -24.72 -14.56
C PHE A 26 -2.84 -26.08 -14.78
N ILE A 27 -2.56 -27.00 -13.86
CA ILE A 27 -3.06 -28.38 -13.90
C ILE A 27 -4.28 -28.48 -12.99
N THR A 28 -5.34 -29.08 -13.50
CA THR A 28 -6.50 -29.53 -12.72
C THR A 28 -6.68 -31.03 -12.89
N PRO A 29 -7.47 -31.72 -12.04
CA PRO A 29 -7.82 -33.12 -12.25
C PRO A 29 -8.48 -33.41 -13.61
N HIS A 30 -9.05 -32.39 -14.26
CA HIS A 30 -9.78 -32.49 -15.52
C HIS A 30 -8.95 -32.05 -16.74
N GLY A 31 -7.69 -31.64 -16.56
CA GLY A 31 -6.81 -31.26 -17.66
C GLY A 31 -6.00 -29.99 -17.41
N LEU A 32 -5.36 -29.54 -18.49
CA LEU A 32 -4.53 -28.33 -18.55
C LEU A 32 -5.36 -27.15 -19.02
N TYR A 33 -5.29 -26.04 -18.28
CA TYR A 33 -5.97 -24.79 -18.60
C TYR A 33 -4.96 -23.65 -18.56
N CYS A 34 -5.12 -22.67 -19.44
CA CYS A 34 -4.33 -21.43 -19.42
C CYS A 34 -5.24 -20.20 -19.23
N TYR A 35 -4.67 -19.13 -18.70
CA TYR A 35 -5.43 -17.89 -18.51
C TYR A 35 -5.42 -17.03 -19.78
N LYS A 36 -6.61 -16.58 -20.20
CA LYS A 36 -6.81 -15.59 -21.29
C LYS A 36 -6.74 -14.14 -20.81
N VAL A 37 -6.91 -13.92 -19.51
CA VAL A 37 -6.82 -12.62 -18.84
C VAL A 37 -5.81 -12.70 -17.72
N MET A 38 -5.27 -11.57 -17.29
CA MET A 38 -4.14 -11.55 -16.36
C MET A 38 -4.51 -12.16 -14.99
N PRO A 39 -3.95 -13.32 -14.61
CA PRO A 39 -4.28 -13.97 -13.35
C PRO A 39 -3.53 -13.33 -12.18
N PHE A 40 -4.08 -13.50 -10.97
CA PHE A 40 -3.33 -13.16 -9.76
C PHE A 40 -2.03 -13.99 -9.65
N GLY A 41 -1.02 -13.41 -8.98
CA GLY A 41 0.25 -14.10 -8.68
C GLY A 41 1.39 -13.81 -9.66
N LEU A 42 1.14 -13.15 -10.79
CA LEU A 42 2.21 -12.71 -11.70
C LEU A 42 3.02 -11.56 -11.08
N LYS A 43 4.35 -11.67 -11.08
CA LYS A 43 5.26 -10.71 -10.43
C LYS A 43 5.10 -9.26 -10.92
N ASN A 44 4.80 -9.07 -12.22
CA ASN A 44 4.78 -7.76 -12.86
C ASN A 44 3.37 -7.19 -13.07
N ILE A 45 2.34 -7.85 -12.54
CA ILE A 45 0.93 -7.51 -12.77
C ILE A 45 0.59 -6.06 -12.46
N SER A 46 1.00 -5.58 -11.27
CA SER A 46 0.72 -4.23 -10.81
C SER A 46 1.39 -3.16 -11.69
N ALA A 47 2.61 -3.44 -12.16
CA ALA A 47 3.34 -2.52 -13.02
C ALA A 47 2.70 -2.45 -14.42
N THR A 48 2.27 -3.59 -14.97
CA THR A 48 1.55 -3.63 -16.24
C THR A 48 0.21 -2.91 -16.14
N TYR A 49 -0.56 -3.16 -15.08
CA TYR A 49 -1.82 -2.47 -14.81
C TYR A 49 -1.61 -0.95 -14.70
N GLN A 50 -0.64 -0.51 -13.92
CA GLN A 50 -0.33 0.91 -13.77
C GLN A 50 0.07 1.56 -15.12
N ARG A 51 0.90 0.89 -15.92
CA ARG A 51 1.28 1.40 -17.26
C ARG A 51 0.07 1.52 -18.18
N LEU A 52 -0.83 0.54 -18.16
CA LEU A 52 -2.08 0.58 -18.93
C LEU A 52 -2.95 1.76 -18.48
N MET A 53 -3.19 1.90 -17.18
CA MET A 53 -3.98 3.01 -16.64
C MET A 53 -3.37 4.36 -17.02
N MET A 54 -2.05 4.53 -16.87
CA MET A 54 -1.39 5.76 -17.30
C MET A 54 -1.56 6.00 -18.81
N LYS A 55 -1.45 4.97 -19.65
CA LYS A 55 -1.63 5.13 -21.10
C LYS A 55 -3.06 5.57 -21.46
N ILE A 56 -4.06 5.00 -20.81
CA ILE A 56 -5.49 5.31 -21.04
C ILE A 56 -5.84 6.71 -20.51
N PHE A 57 -5.46 7.01 -19.26
CA PHE A 57 -5.93 8.21 -18.56
C PHE A 57 -5.05 9.44 -18.80
N LYS A 58 -3.78 9.29 -19.19
CA LYS A 58 -2.87 10.43 -19.45
C LYS A 58 -3.44 11.48 -20.41
N PRO A 59 -4.06 11.13 -21.56
CA PRO A 59 -4.67 12.14 -22.44
C PRO A 59 -5.99 12.72 -21.89
N LEU A 60 -6.59 12.09 -20.87
CA LEU A 60 -7.89 12.44 -20.32
C LEU A 60 -7.77 13.25 -19.01
N VAL A 61 -6.56 13.50 -18.51
CA VAL A 61 -6.36 14.33 -17.32
C VAL A 61 -6.90 15.74 -17.59
N GLY A 62 -7.86 16.17 -16.76
CA GLY A 62 -8.54 17.47 -16.91
C GLY A 62 -9.68 17.48 -17.92
N ARG A 63 -10.10 16.31 -18.43
CA ARG A 63 -11.24 16.14 -19.34
C ARG A 63 -12.21 15.08 -18.80
N THR A 64 -13.34 14.91 -19.48
CA THR A 64 -14.25 13.78 -19.24
C THR A 64 -13.58 12.47 -19.66
N VAL A 65 -13.71 11.43 -18.84
CA VAL A 65 -13.18 10.10 -19.14
C VAL A 65 -14.33 9.17 -19.53
N GLU A 66 -14.25 8.60 -20.73
CA GLU A 66 -15.09 7.48 -21.15
C GLU A 66 -14.20 6.27 -21.43
N TYR A 67 -14.43 5.16 -20.73
CA TYR A 67 -13.68 3.92 -20.95
C TYR A 67 -14.48 2.71 -20.48
N ASP A 68 -14.34 1.59 -21.21
CA ASP A 68 -15.02 0.32 -20.92
C ASP A 68 -14.28 -0.46 -19.81
N MET A 69 -14.20 0.12 -18.63
CA MET A 69 -13.71 -0.56 -17.43
C MET A 69 -14.86 -0.80 -16.48
N LYS A 70 -15.03 -2.06 -16.08
CA LYS A 70 -16.03 -2.43 -15.10
C LYS A 70 -15.59 -1.94 -13.72
N LEU A 71 -16.34 -1.00 -13.17
CA LEU A 71 -16.15 -0.53 -11.79
C LEU A 71 -16.86 -1.45 -10.80
N ASN A 72 -16.41 -1.41 -9.56
CA ASN A 72 -17.01 -2.09 -8.42
C ASN A 72 -17.90 -1.10 -7.66
N PRO A 73 -19.24 -1.13 -7.85
CA PRO A 73 -20.12 -0.09 -7.29
C PRO A 73 -20.05 0.00 -5.77
N SER A 74 -19.90 -1.15 -5.08
CA SER A 74 -19.85 -1.18 -3.61
C SER A 74 -18.54 -0.67 -3.02
N LYS A 75 -17.50 -0.48 -3.85
CA LYS A 75 -16.19 0.06 -3.44
C LYS A 75 -15.89 1.43 -4.07
N CYS A 76 -16.77 1.92 -4.93
CA CYS A 76 -16.68 3.28 -5.45
C CYS A 76 -17.37 4.25 -4.49
N ALA A 77 -16.83 5.45 -4.39
CA ALA A 77 -17.44 6.56 -3.68
C ALA A 77 -17.49 7.77 -4.63
N PHE A 78 -18.65 8.40 -4.73
CA PHE A 78 -18.86 9.55 -5.60
C PHE A 78 -19.30 10.72 -4.76
N GLY A 79 -18.82 11.91 -5.09
CA GLY A 79 -19.37 13.11 -4.52
C GLY A 79 -18.91 13.44 -3.09
N VAL A 80 -17.85 12.81 -2.59
CA VAL A 80 -17.46 12.90 -1.18
C VAL A 80 -16.49 14.06 -0.91
N SER A 81 -16.48 14.56 0.34
CA SER A 81 -15.54 15.59 0.79
C SER A 81 -14.16 15.03 1.14
N ALA A 82 -14.11 13.76 1.59
CA ALA A 82 -12.92 12.99 1.85
C ALA A 82 -13.18 11.49 1.66
N GLY A 83 -12.14 10.70 1.39
CA GLY A 83 -12.26 9.24 1.21
C GLY A 83 -10.92 8.51 1.28
N LYS A 84 -10.97 7.22 1.64
CA LYS A 84 -9.77 6.41 1.87
C LYS A 84 -9.23 5.93 0.52
N PHE A 85 -7.94 6.19 0.26
CA PHE A 85 -7.27 5.79 -0.97
C PHE A 85 -5.85 5.32 -0.70
N MET A 86 -5.52 4.11 -1.16
CA MET A 86 -4.20 3.47 -0.95
C MET A 86 -3.71 3.50 0.51
N GLY A 87 -4.63 3.36 1.47
CA GLY A 87 -4.32 3.38 2.90
C GLY A 87 -4.26 4.78 3.53
N PHE A 88 -4.38 5.85 2.76
CA PHE A 88 -4.38 7.23 3.24
C PHE A 88 -5.77 7.84 3.18
N MET A 89 -5.99 8.89 3.95
CA MET A 89 -7.18 9.72 3.87
C MET A 89 -6.91 10.84 2.86
N VAL A 90 -7.78 10.99 1.85
CA VAL A 90 -7.64 12.06 0.85
C VAL A 90 -8.83 12.99 1.00
N SER A 91 -8.56 14.27 1.23
CA SER A 91 -9.55 15.33 1.34
C SER A 91 -9.16 16.52 0.48
N GLN A 92 -10.00 17.55 0.44
CA GLN A 92 -9.64 18.83 -0.20
C GLN A 92 -8.49 19.56 0.52
N ARG A 93 -8.21 19.22 1.78
CA ARG A 93 -7.10 19.80 2.56
C ARG A 93 -5.75 19.14 2.25
N GLY A 94 -5.77 17.93 1.69
CA GLY A 94 -4.57 17.19 1.34
C GLY A 94 -4.70 15.68 1.60
N ILE A 95 -3.55 15.04 1.71
CA ILE A 95 -3.43 13.62 2.07
C ILE A 95 -3.05 13.55 3.54
N GLU A 96 -3.80 12.77 4.31
CA GLU A 96 -3.64 12.56 5.75
C GLU A 96 -3.49 11.05 6.02
N VAL A 97 -3.01 10.67 7.19
CA VAL A 97 -2.88 9.25 7.55
C VAL A 97 -4.25 8.70 7.90
N SER A 98 -4.58 7.49 7.44
CA SER A 98 -5.86 6.91 7.84
C SER A 98 -5.86 6.52 9.34
N PRO A 99 -6.99 6.66 10.04
CA PRO A 99 -7.12 6.25 11.44
C PRO A 99 -6.67 4.80 11.69
N ASP A 100 -6.91 3.91 10.73
CA ASP A 100 -6.49 2.50 10.80
C ASP A 100 -4.97 2.34 10.86
N GLN A 101 -4.22 3.14 10.10
CA GLN A 101 -2.76 3.12 10.11
C GLN A 101 -2.20 3.65 11.43
N VAL A 102 -2.80 4.73 11.96
CA VAL A 102 -2.45 5.28 13.28
C VAL A 102 -2.71 4.25 14.36
N LYS A 103 -3.90 3.66 14.37
CA LYS A 103 -4.29 2.60 15.32
C LYS A 103 -3.35 1.40 15.25
N ALA A 104 -3.03 0.93 14.05
CA ALA A 104 -2.14 -0.21 13.85
C ALA A 104 -0.73 0.01 14.42
N ILE A 105 -0.23 1.26 14.44
CA ILE A 105 1.06 1.59 15.05
C ILE A 105 0.93 1.68 16.56
N MET A 106 -0.11 2.34 17.06
CA MET A 106 -0.35 2.48 18.51
C MET A 106 -0.55 1.12 19.21
N GLU A 107 -1.17 0.17 18.53
CA GLU A 107 -1.43 -1.18 19.06
C GLU A 107 -0.28 -2.16 18.80
N THR A 108 0.76 -1.77 18.04
CA THR A 108 1.90 -2.67 17.81
C THR A 108 2.68 -2.83 19.13
N PRO A 109 2.87 -4.05 19.64
CA PRO A 109 3.69 -4.26 20.83
C PRO A 109 5.17 -3.96 20.52
N PRO A 110 6.00 -3.67 21.54
CA PRO A 110 7.43 -3.52 21.36
C PRO A 110 8.02 -4.78 20.67
N PRO A 111 8.75 -4.63 19.56
CA PRO A 111 9.27 -5.76 18.80
C PRO A 111 10.31 -6.51 19.62
N ARG A 112 10.17 -7.84 19.68
CA ARG A 112 11.05 -8.73 20.44
C ARG A 112 12.12 -9.39 19.56
N SER A 113 12.00 -9.23 18.24
CA SER A 113 12.90 -9.82 17.26
C SER A 113 13.30 -8.81 16.17
N LYS A 114 14.46 -9.03 15.55
CA LYS A 114 14.92 -8.24 14.39
C LYS A 114 13.88 -8.22 13.26
N LYS A 115 13.16 -9.32 13.06
CA LYS A 115 12.10 -9.46 12.05
C LYS A 115 10.88 -8.59 12.39
N GLU A 116 10.47 -8.57 13.65
CA GLU A 116 9.41 -7.66 14.12
C GLU A 116 9.83 -6.20 14.02
N LEU A 117 11.08 -5.88 14.36
CA LEU A 117 11.63 -4.54 14.23
C LEU A 117 11.64 -4.07 12.76
N GLN A 118 12.08 -4.94 11.83
CA GLN A 118 12.02 -4.67 10.39
C GLN A 118 10.59 -4.45 9.91
N ARG A 119 9.62 -5.25 10.37
CA ARG A 119 8.20 -5.07 10.05
C ARG A 119 7.67 -3.74 10.57
N LEU A 120 7.99 -3.36 11.81
CA LEU A 120 7.61 -2.08 12.40
C LEU A 120 8.22 -0.92 11.61
N MET A 121 9.51 -0.98 11.27
CA MET A 121 10.13 0.05 10.43
C MET A 121 9.45 0.16 9.07
N GLY A 122 9.10 -0.96 8.43
CA GLY A 122 8.36 -0.95 7.16
C GLY A 122 7.03 -0.20 7.27
N LYS A 123 6.28 -0.41 8.36
CA LYS A 123 5.04 0.34 8.64
C LYS A 123 5.31 1.83 8.88
N LEU A 124 6.32 2.16 9.69
CA LEU A 124 6.67 3.53 10.02
C LEU A 124 7.12 4.33 8.80
N VAL A 125 7.93 3.73 7.91
CA VAL A 125 8.43 4.40 6.69
C VAL A 125 7.28 4.88 5.80
N ALA A 126 6.16 4.14 5.73
CA ALA A 126 4.98 4.57 4.99
C ALA A 126 4.34 5.86 5.56
N LEU A 127 4.56 6.15 6.84
CA LEU A 127 4.08 7.35 7.51
C LEU A 127 5.14 8.45 7.61
N GLY A 128 6.39 8.18 7.25
CA GLY A 128 7.52 9.08 7.50
C GLY A 128 7.34 10.48 6.91
N ARG A 129 6.58 10.61 5.81
CA ARG A 129 6.26 11.91 5.19
C ARG A 129 5.38 12.82 6.05
N PHE A 130 4.72 12.28 7.08
CA PHE A 130 3.85 13.02 7.99
C PHE A 130 4.49 13.26 9.37
N ILE A 131 5.66 12.66 9.63
CA ILE A 131 6.34 12.79 10.92
C ILE A 131 7.50 13.77 10.76
N ALA A 132 7.42 14.93 11.43
CA ALA A 132 8.54 15.86 11.48
C ALA A 132 9.77 15.19 12.13
N TYR A 133 10.95 15.39 11.56
CA TYR A 133 12.21 14.79 12.02
C TYR A 133 12.21 13.25 12.12
N PHE A 134 11.34 12.58 11.35
CA PHE A 134 11.17 11.12 11.36
C PHE A 134 12.47 10.31 11.29
N THR A 135 13.39 10.74 10.43
CA THR A 135 14.68 10.06 10.23
C THR A 135 15.55 10.08 11.48
N ASN A 136 15.47 11.15 12.29
CA ASN A 136 16.18 11.24 13.56
C ASN A 136 15.57 10.28 14.59
N GLU A 137 14.24 10.20 14.64
CA GLU A 137 13.51 9.30 15.54
C GLU A 137 13.74 7.81 15.19
N LEU A 138 13.94 7.48 13.90
CA LEU A 138 14.23 6.09 13.50
C LEU A 138 15.69 5.67 13.65
N ARG A 139 16.63 6.60 13.88
CA ARG A 139 18.07 6.30 13.96
C ARG A 139 18.38 5.12 14.91
N PRO A 140 17.79 5.02 16.12
CA PRO A 140 18.02 3.88 17.01
C PRO A 140 17.63 2.54 16.39
N PHE A 141 16.52 2.47 15.65
CA PHE A 141 16.07 1.24 15.00
C PHE A 141 16.99 0.81 13.85
N PHE A 142 17.48 1.77 13.04
CA PHE A 142 18.45 1.48 11.98
C PHE A 142 19.75 0.91 12.53
N LEU A 143 20.27 1.48 13.62
CA LEU A 143 21.46 0.97 14.30
C LEU A 143 21.23 -0.44 14.86
N ALA A 144 20.06 -0.68 15.44
CA ALA A 144 19.70 -1.96 16.03
C ALA A 144 19.53 -3.07 14.98
N ILE A 145 19.09 -2.76 13.76
CA ILE A 145 19.03 -3.72 12.65
C ILE A 145 20.41 -4.01 12.06
N ARG A 146 21.31 -3.02 12.02
CA ARG A 146 22.66 -3.19 11.45
C ARG A 146 23.59 -4.00 12.35
N LYS A 147 23.42 -3.97 13.68
CA LYS A 147 24.26 -4.77 14.58
C LYS A 147 23.99 -6.27 14.39
N VAL A 148 25.03 -7.02 14.05
CA VAL A 148 25.02 -8.47 13.94
C VAL A 148 25.34 -9.05 15.32
N GLY A 149 24.54 -10.01 15.80
CA GLY A 149 24.87 -10.80 17.01
C GLY A 149 24.51 -10.20 18.38
N THR A 150 23.92 -9.00 18.45
CA THR A 150 23.35 -8.46 19.71
C THR A 150 21.83 -8.50 19.67
N ASN A 151 21.16 -8.74 20.80
CA ASN A 151 19.71 -8.64 20.93
C ASN A 151 19.28 -7.24 20.46
N GLY A 152 18.73 -7.17 19.25
CA GLY A 152 18.55 -5.95 18.45
C GLY A 152 17.47 -5.00 18.94
N TRP A 153 17.23 -4.92 20.25
CA TRP A 153 16.35 -3.95 20.88
C TRP A 153 17.08 -3.34 22.08
N THR A 154 17.39 -2.05 21.99
CA THR A 154 18.10 -1.29 23.03
C THR A 154 17.15 -0.38 23.79
N ASP A 155 17.56 0.14 24.95
CA ASP A 155 16.78 1.15 25.69
C ASP A 155 16.53 2.41 24.85
N SER A 156 17.46 2.74 23.95
CA SER A 156 17.27 3.81 22.96
C SER A 156 16.17 3.49 21.94
N CYS A 157 16.00 2.22 21.53
CA CYS A 157 14.88 1.78 20.71
C CYS A 157 13.55 1.88 21.48
N GLN A 158 13.54 1.47 22.75
CA GLN A 158 12.36 1.56 23.59
C GLN A 158 11.92 3.02 23.82
N SER A 159 12.88 3.92 24.02
CA SER A 159 12.64 5.35 24.20
C SER A 159 12.10 6.00 22.91
N ALA A 160 12.72 5.71 21.76
CA ALA A 160 12.24 6.17 20.47
C ALA A 160 10.83 5.65 20.14
N PHE A 161 10.54 4.39 20.48
CA PHE A 161 9.22 3.81 20.28
C PHE A 161 8.13 4.49 21.12
N LYS A 162 8.42 4.76 22.42
CA LYS A 162 7.52 5.52 23.28
C LYS A 162 7.29 6.92 22.73
N LYS A 163 8.34 7.62 22.29
CA LYS A 163 8.25 8.96 21.70
C LYS A 163 7.39 8.98 20.45
N LEU A 164 7.56 8.01 19.53
CA LEU A 164 6.71 7.87 18.34
C LEU A 164 5.23 7.67 18.69
N ASN A 165 4.93 6.83 19.69
CA ASN A 165 3.55 6.63 20.15
C ASN A 165 2.96 7.90 20.77
N THR A 166 3.74 8.64 21.55
CA THR A 166 3.29 9.92 22.14
C THR A 166 3.04 10.98 21.06
N THR A 167 3.94 11.13 20.09
CA THR A 167 3.77 12.07 18.96
C THR A 167 2.53 11.73 18.15
N SER A 168 2.33 10.45 17.83
CA SER A 168 1.16 9.98 17.08
C SER A 168 -0.16 10.18 17.83
N ARG A 169 -0.15 10.24 19.17
CA ARG A 169 -1.33 10.52 20.02
C ARG A 169 -1.67 12.00 20.09
N ASN A 170 -0.66 12.86 20.21
CA ASN A 170 -0.86 14.30 20.42
C ASN A 170 -1.08 15.06 19.12
N HIS A 171 -0.60 14.53 18.00
CA HIS A 171 -0.82 15.08 16.68
C HIS A 171 -1.17 13.94 15.71
N PRO A 172 -2.45 13.54 15.61
CA PRO A 172 -2.87 12.65 14.53
C PRO A 172 -2.56 13.36 13.19
N PHE A 173 -1.91 12.62 12.30
CA PHE A 173 -1.38 13.10 11.02
C PHE A 173 -2.47 13.46 10.01
#